data_AF-A0A7H1J664-F1
#
_entry.id   AF-A0A7H1J664-F1
#
_cell.length_a   1.000
_cell.length_b   1.000
_cell.length_c   1.000
_cell.angle_alpha   90.00
_cell.angle_beta   90.00
_cell.angle_gamma   90.00
#
_symmetry.space_group_name_H-M   'P 1'
#
loop_
_entity.id
_entity.type
_entity.pdbx_description
1 polymer ?
#
loop_
_entity_poly.entity_id
_entity_poly.type
_entity_poly.pdbx_seq_one_letter_code
_entity_poly.pdbx_strand_id
1 'polypeptide(L)'
;MKKNTIVIVDLDGTLALNKHRFHHIDKSLGQKIDWDTYFQACDQDAPHTPVIETIKALKEQGYKVHIFSARGDIVRGKTIQWLHRFNVPFDDLTMREMNSYTPDEELKKQWLLSYYPNYQNDIFCVFDDRDKVVKMWRSMGLTCFQVAEGNF
;
A
#
# COMPACT_ATOMS: atom_id res chain seq x y z
N MET A 1 5.47 25.02 -12.22
CA MET A 1 5.39 23.55 -12.07
C MET A 1 4.09 23.23 -11.36
N LYS A 2 3.31 22.23 -11.81
CA LYS A 2 2.14 21.77 -11.04
C LYS A 2 2.63 21.33 -9.66
N LYS A 3 2.12 21.95 -8.60
CA LYS A 3 2.25 21.43 -7.24
C LYS A 3 1.37 20.19 -7.12
N ASN A 4 1.67 19.31 -6.16
CA ASN A 4 0.87 18.15 -5.81
C ASN A 4 0.66 17.19 -7.00
N THR A 5 1.72 16.51 -7.42
CA THR A 5 1.69 15.60 -8.60
C THR A 5 1.83 14.13 -8.24
N ILE A 6 1.98 13.80 -6.95
CA ILE A 6 2.24 12.44 -6.49
C ILE A 6 1.04 11.89 -5.76
N VAL A 7 0.62 10.69 -6.13
CA VAL A 7 -0.39 9.90 -5.44
C VAL A 7 0.33 8.74 -4.77
N ILE A 8 0.19 8.64 -3.44
CA ILE A 8 0.67 7.48 -2.69
C ILE A 8 -0.48 6.48 -2.61
N VAL A 9 -0.18 5.21 -2.86
CA VAL A 9 -1.20 4.16 -2.86
C VAL A 9 -0.68 2.99 -2.03
N ASP A 10 -1.46 2.54 -1.06
CA ASP A 10 -1.21 1.28 -0.39
C ASP A 10 -1.51 0.08 -1.31
N LEU A 11 -0.93 -1.08 -1.00
CA LEU A 11 -1.15 -2.30 -1.76
C LEU A 11 -2.17 -3.24 -1.10
N ASP A 12 -1.94 -3.62 0.15
CA ASP A 12 -2.58 -4.77 0.80
C ASP A 12 -3.86 -4.36 1.50
N GLY A 13 -5.01 -4.74 0.92
CA GLY A 13 -6.34 -4.27 1.35
C GLY A 13 -6.82 -3.04 0.58
N THR A 14 -5.90 -2.35 -0.12
CA THR A 14 -6.19 -1.19 -0.97
C THR A 14 -6.29 -1.55 -2.45
N LEU A 15 -5.19 -1.96 -3.10
CA LEU A 15 -5.17 -2.39 -4.50
C LEU A 15 -5.41 -3.90 -4.65
N ALA A 16 -4.90 -4.68 -3.70
CA ALA A 16 -4.93 -6.13 -3.68
C ALA A 16 -5.81 -6.61 -2.51
N LEU A 17 -6.88 -7.33 -2.83
CA LEU A 17 -7.76 -7.94 -1.83
C LEU A 17 -7.10 -9.22 -1.30
N ASN A 18 -6.64 -9.15 -0.05
CA ASN A 18 -5.74 -10.11 0.57
C ASN A 18 -6.40 -10.95 1.69
N LYS A 19 -7.71 -10.84 1.88
CA LYS A 19 -8.42 -11.53 2.98
C LYS A 19 -8.27 -13.06 2.93
N HIS A 20 -8.09 -13.66 1.74
CA HIS A 20 -7.98 -15.12 1.60
C HIS A 20 -6.77 -15.70 2.33
N ARG A 21 -5.71 -14.91 2.53
CA ARG A 21 -4.48 -15.35 3.21
C ARG A 21 -4.43 -15.01 4.70
N PHE A 22 -5.41 -14.32 5.26
CA PHE A 22 -5.41 -13.88 6.67
C PHE A 22 -5.29 -15.04 7.67
N HIS A 23 -5.75 -16.24 7.30
CA HIS A 23 -5.65 -17.44 8.11
C HIS A 23 -4.20 -17.82 8.50
N HIS A 24 -3.19 -17.37 7.75
CA HIS A 24 -1.77 -17.59 8.10
C HIS A 24 -1.29 -16.75 9.28
N ILE A 25 -1.98 -15.65 9.59
CA ILE A 25 -1.58 -14.67 10.61
C ILE A 25 -2.66 -14.44 11.68
N ASP A 26 -3.74 -15.20 11.62
CA ASP A 26 -4.84 -15.10 12.57
C ASP A 26 -4.47 -15.75 13.92
N LYS A 27 -4.19 -14.87 14.89
CA LYS A 27 -3.85 -15.26 16.27
C LYS A 27 -4.97 -16.05 16.96
N SER A 28 -6.22 -15.87 16.54
CA SER A 28 -7.37 -16.53 17.17
C SER A 28 -7.40 -18.04 16.90
N LEU A 29 -6.71 -18.51 15.85
CA LEU A 29 -6.63 -19.92 15.49
C LEU A 29 -5.67 -20.73 16.39
N GLY A 30 -4.93 -20.07 17.29
CA GLY A 30 -3.94 -20.73 18.17
C GLY A 30 -2.73 -21.32 17.42
N GLN A 31 -2.60 -21.01 16.12
CA GLN A 31 -1.48 -21.44 15.28
C GLN A 31 -0.33 -20.44 15.38
N LYS A 32 0.89 -20.90 15.08
CA LYS A 32 2.03 -20.01 14.94
C LYS A 32 1.80 -19.11 13.71
N ILE A 33 1.94 -17.79 13.91
CA ILE A 33 1.89 -16.81 12.82
C ILE A 33 2.97 -17.13 11.79
N ASP A 34 2.56 -17.22 10.53
CA ASP A 34 3.42 -17.51 9.38
C ASP A 34 3.36 -16.38 8.36
N TRP A 35 4.20 -15.37 8.60
CA TRP A 35 4.31 -14.21 7.70
C TRP A 35 4.88 -14.58 6.32
N ASP A 36 5.76 -15.57 6.25
CA ASP A 36 6.39 -15.95 4.99
C ASP A 36 5.35 -16.55 4.05
N THR A 37 4.55 -17.50 4.53
CA THR A 37 3.47 -18.09 3.73
C THR A 37 2.38 -17.05 3.40
N TYR A 38 2.04 -16.18 4.35
CA TYR A 38 1.14 -15.04 4.11
C TYR A 38 1.61 -14.16 2.95
N PHE A 39 2.89 -13.78 2.91
CA PHE A 39 3.42 -12.95 1.84
C PHE A 39 3.54 -13.72 0.52
N GLN A 40 3.91 -15.00 0.56
CA GLN A 40 4.06 -15.85 -0.62
C GLN A 40 2.76 -16.09 -1.38
N ALA A 41 1.62 -16.06 -0.71
CA ALA A 41 0.29 -16.23 -1.32
C ALA A 41 -0.26 -14.98 -2.03
N CYS A 42 0.53 -13.91 -2.15
CA CYS A 42 0.08 -12.62 -2.68
C CYS A 42 -0.22 -12.62 -4.19
N ASP A 43 0.31 -13.57 -4.96
CA ASP A 43 0.03 -13.74 -6.38
C ASP A 43 -1.41 -14.21 -6.66
N GLN A 44 -2.11 -14.67 -5.62
CA GLN A 44 -3.51 -15.08 -5.64
C GLN A 44 -4.48 -13.97 -5.16
N ASP A 45 -3.97 -12.80 -4.75
CA ASP A 45 -4.82 -11.67 -4.35
C ASP A 45 -5.77 -11.30 -5.49
N ALA A 46 -7.05 -11.08 -5.18
CA ALA A 46 -7.99 -10.56 -6.16
C ALA A 46 -7.77 -9.05 -6.36
N PRO A 47 -7.95 -8.50 -7.58
CA PRO A 47 -7.80 -7.07 -7.81
C PRO A 47 -8.95 -6.30 -7.17
N HIS A 48 -8.65 -5.19 -6.49
CA HIS A 48 -9.66 -4.23 -6.08
C HIS A 48 -9.97 -3.29 -7.26
N THR A 49 -10.75 -3.80 -8.22
CA THR A 49 -10.96 -3.14 -9.52
C THR A 49 -11.36 -1.67 -9.43
N PRO A 50 -12.32 -1.24 -8.58
CA PRO A 50 -12.69 0.18 -8.50
C PRO A 50 -11.52 1.10 -8.11
N VAL A 51 -10.66 0.65 -7.19
CA VAL A 51 -9.47 1.43 -6.79
C VAL A 51 -8.44 1.43 -7.91
N ILE A 52 -8.18 0.29 -8.54
CA ILE A 52 -7.24 0.19 -9.66
C ILE A 52 -7.65 1.12 -10.82
N GLU A 53 -8.93 1.13 -11.21
CA GLU A 53 -9.41 2.02 -12.28
C GLU A 53 -9.34 3.51 -11.87
N THR A 54 -9.52 3.82 -10.59
CA THR A 54 -9.29 5.18 -10.07
C THR A 54 -7.83 5.60 -10.20
N ILE A 55 -6.88 4.71 -9.85
CA ILE A 55 -5.45 4.98 -9.98
C ILE A 55 -5.04 5.12 -11.46
N LYS A 56 -5.63 4.32 -12.36
CA LYS A 56 -5.43 4.49 -13.82
C LYS A 56 -5.88 5.86 -14.30
N ALA A 57 -7.08 6.31 -13.91
CA ALA A 57 -7.58 7.63 -14.29
C ALA A 57 -6.65 8.76 -13.79
N LEU A 58 -6.12 8.64 -12.56
CA LEU A 58 -5.13 9.60 -12.05
C LEU A 58 -3.82 9.54 -12.84
N LYS A 59 -3.34 8.35 -13.18
CA LYS A 59 -2.14 8.19 -14.01
C LYS A 59 -2.29 8.85 -15.38
N GLU A 60 -3.45 8.69 -16.02
CA GLU A 60 -3.78 9.31 -17.31
C GLU A 60 -3.81 10.85 -17.26
N GLN A 61 -4.17 11.42 -16.11
CA GLN A 61 -4.09 12.87 -15.86
C GLN A 61 -2.65 13.38 -15.60
N GLY A 62 -1.66 12.49 -15.63
CA GLY A 62 -0.24 12.81 -15.48
C GLY A 62 0.27 12.82 -14.03
N TYR A 63 -0.49 12.26 -13.08
CA TYR A 63 0.01 12.05 -11.72
C TYR A 63 1.04 10.91 -11.68
N LYS A 64 2.04 11.06 -10.82
CA LYS A 64 2.96 9.98 -10.46
C LYS A 64 2.33 9.11 -9.39
N VAL A 65 2.47 7.80 -9.50
CA VAL A 65 1.92 6.82 -8.57
C VAL A 65 3.07 6.11 -7.87
N HIS A 66 3.20 6.31 -6.57
CA HIS A 66 4.16 5.60 -5.73
C HIS A 66 3.41 4.65 -4.80
N ILE A 67 3.64 3.34 -4.98
CA ILE A 67 3.06 2.33 -4.11
C ILE A 67 3.91 2.16 -2.85
N PHE A 68 3.29 2.31 -1.68
CA PHE A 68 3.89 2.02 -0.37
C PHE A 68 3.26 0.75 0.21
N SER A 69 4.02 -0.33 0.30
CA SER A 69 3.51 -1.60 0.83
C SER A 69 4.30 -2.06 2.07
N ALA A 70 3.60 -2.38 3.14
CA ALA A 70 4.19 -3.05 4.31
C ALA A 70 4.46 -4.55 4.09
N ARG A 71 4.13 -5.08 2.90
CA ARG A 71 4.47 -6.44 2.47
C ARG A 71 5.99 -6.63 2.47
N GLY A 72 6.45 -7.78 2.94
CA GLY A 72 7.86 -8.16 2.92
C GLY A 72 8.44 -8.17 1.49
N ASP A 73 9.63 -7.63 1.32
CA ASP A 73 10.31 -7.50 0.03
C ASP A 73 10.79 -8.83 -0.58
N ILE A 74 10.81 -9.93 0.20
CA ILE A 74 11.01 -11.30 -0.32
C ILE A 74 10.09 -11.67 -1.48
N VAL A 75 8.91 -11.05 -1.54
CA VAL A 75 7.91 -11.29 -2.59
C VAL A 75 7.80 -10.11 -3.56
N ARG A 76 8.81 -9.24 -3.63
CA ARG A 76 8.86 -8.11 -4.58
C ARG A 76 8.63 -8.58 -6.02
N GLY A 77 9.28 -9.66 -6.44
CA GLY A 77 9.10 -10.23 -7.78
C GLY A 77 7.65 -10.63 -8.08
N LYS A 78 7.01 -11.37 -7.16
CA LYS A 78 5.59 -11.74 -7.27
C LYS A 78 4.67 -10.52 -7.27
N THR A 79 4.98 -9.53 -6.44
CA THR A 79 4.22 -8.29 -6.34
C THR A 79 4.25 -7.51 -7.66
N ILE A 80 5.42 -7.35 -8.26
CA ILE A 80 5.56 -6.68 -9.57
C ILE A 80 4.83 -7.46 -10.67
N GLN A 81 4.95 -8.79 -10.69
CA GLN A 81 4.21 -9.62 -11.65
C GLN A 81 2.69 -9.48 -11.49
N TRP A 82 2.19 -9.43 -10.25
CA TRP A 82 0.77 -9.20 -9.96
C TRP A 82 0.30 -7.82 -10.44
N LEU A 83 1.09 -6.76 -10.17
CA LEU A 83 0.79 -5.40 -10.65
C LEU A 83 0.69 -5.35 -12.18
N HIS A 84 1.62 -5.99 -12.89
CA HIS A 84 1.56 -6.10 -14.35
C HIS A 84 0.37 -6.92 -14.85
N ARG A 85 0.09 -8.07 -14.22
CA ARG A 85 -1.03 -8.95 -14.59
C ARG A 85 -2.36 -8.21 -14.58
N PHE A 86 -2.57 -7.33 -13.60
CA PHE A 86 -3.81 -6.55 -13.46
C PHE A 86 -3.71 -5.13 -14.04
N ASN A 87 -2.64 -4.83 -14.79
CA ASN A 87 -2.40 -3.53 -15.41
C ASN A 87 -2.48 -2.36 -14.42
N VAL A 88 -1.99 -2.55 -13.19
CA VAL A 88 -1.92 -1.47 -12.21
C VAL A 88 -0.76 -0.56 -12.59
N PRO A 89 -0.99 0.73 -12.88
CA PRO A 89 0.10 1.64 -13.19
C PRO A 89 0.82 2.08 -11.92
N PHE A 90 2.14 2.14 -11.97
CA PHE A 90 2.98 2.67 -10.92
C PHE A 90 4.29 3.22 -11.51
N ASP A 91 4.88 4.21 -10.85
CA ASP A 91 6.22 4.73 -11.15
C ASP A 91 7.25 4.14 -10.20
N ASP A 92 6.88 4.01 -8.92
CA ASP A 92 7.76 3.55 -7.85
C ASP A 92 7.04 2.55 -6.93
N LEU A 93 7.81 1.63 -6.35
CA LEU A 93 7.33 0.62 -5.40
C LEU A 93 8.30 0.50 -4.21
N THR A 94 7.87 1.00 -3.07
CA THR A 94 8.56 0.85 -1.79
C THR A 94 7.92 -0.30 -1.00
N MET A 95 8.76 -1.20 -0.48
CA MET A 95 8.35 -2.38 0.27
C MET A 95 9.15 -2.50 1.57
N ARG A 96 8.57 -3.21 2.55
CA ARG A 96 9.20 -3.48 3.84
C ARG A 96 10.34 -4.48 3.68
N GLU A 97 11.52 -4.14 4.18
CA GLU A 97 12.61 -5.10 4.33
C GLU A 97 12.21 -6.21 5.30
N MET A 98 12.49 -7.47 4.95
CA MET A 98 12.20 -8.59 5.83
C MET A 98 12.83 -8.46 7.22
N ASN A 99 12.15 -9.03 8.21
CA ASN A 99 12.52 -8.95 9.64
C ASN A 99 12.49 -7.52 10.23
N SER A 100 11.90 -6.55 9.52
CA SER A 100 11.52 -5.27 10.12
C SER A 100 10.17 -5.39 10.82
N TYR A 101 10.16 -5.10 12.13
CA TYR A 101 8.96 -5.14 12.98
C TYR A 101 8.35 -3.75 13.24
N THR A 102 8.84 -2.71 12.54
CA THR A 102 8.32 -1.35 12.67
C THR A 102 6.83 -1.31 12.33
N PRO A 103 5.96 -0.73 13.17
CA PRO A 103 4.54 -0.56 12.85
C PRO A 103 4.33 0.12 11.48
N ASP A 104 3.27 -0.25 10.76
CA ASP A 104 3.03 0.21 9.39
C ASP A 104 2.94 1.74 9.28
N GLU A 105 2.27 2.38 10.24
CA GLU A 105 2.10 3.83 10.29
C GLU A 105 3.43 4.57 10.52
N GLU A 106 4.34 3.98 11.30
CA GLU A 106 5.67 4.53 11.53
C GLU A 106 6.57 4.34 10.31
N LEU A 107 6.53 3.14 9.72
CA LEU A 107 7.32 2.78 8.54
C LEU A 107 6.93 3.66 7.34
N LYS A 108 5.63 3.75 7.03
CA LYS A 108 5.14 4.57 5.90
C LYS A 108 5.40 6.05 6.13
N LYS A 109 5.32 6.55 7.37
CA LYS A 109 5.70 7.93 7.71
C LYS A 109 7.19 8.18 7.47
N GLN A 110 8.07 7.25 7.85
CA GLN A 110 9.51 7.38 7.59
C GLN A 110 9.80 7.43 6.09
N TRP A 111 9.17 6.56 5.29
CA TRP A 111 9.29 6.60 3.83
C TRP A 111 8.80 7.91 3.24
N LEU A 112 7.64 8.42 3.66
CA LEU A 112 7.13 9.71 3.21
C LEU A 112 8.16 10.81 3.43
N LEU A 113 8.67 10.94 4.65
CA LEU A 113 9.63 12.00 5.00
C LEU A 113 10.97 11.84 4.29
N SER A 114 11.41 10.60 4.02
CA SER A 114 12.66 10.32 3.32
C SER A 114 12.57 10.61 1.82
N TYR A 115 11.51 10.15 1.14
CA TYR A 115 11.36 10.34 -0.30
C TYR A 115 10.84 11.73 -0.66
N TYR A 116 10.03 12.33 0.23
CA TYR A 116 9.31 13.57 -0.02
C TYR A 116 9.45 14.53 1.18
N PRO A 117 10.64 15.12 1.40
CA PRO A 117 10.85 16.07 2.50
C PRO A 117 9.92 17.31 2.41
N ASN A 118 9.42 17.64 1.21
CA ASN A 118 8.44 18.71 0.97
C ASN A 118 7.02 18.17 0.74
N TYR A 119 6.66 17.00 1.31
CA TYR A 119 5.44 16.25 1.01
C TYR A 119 4.15 17.07 0.94
N GLN A 120 4.01 18.13 1.75
CA GLN A 120 2.83 19.01 1.74
C GLN A 120 2.59 19.72 0.38
N ASN A 121 3.64 19.86 -0.44
CA ASN A 121 3.59 20.44 -1.80
C ASN A 121 3.74 19.40 -2.91
N ASP A 122 4.15 18.17 -2.57
CA ASP A 122 4.46 17.12 -3.55
C ASP A 122 3.30 16.13 -3.68
N ILE A 123 2.67 15.78 -2.56
CA ILE A 123 1.63 14.77 -2.48
C ILE A 123 0.26 15.41 -2.75
N PHE A 124 -0.45 14.84 -3.72
CA PHE A 124 -1.81 15.19 -4.07
C PHE A 124 -2.82 14.53 -3.15
N CYS A 125 -2.74 13.21 -3.02
CA CYS A 125 -3.57 12.43 -2.12
C CYS A 125 -2.93 11.08 -1.81
N VAL A 126 -3.51 10.39 -0.83
CA VAL A 126 -3.15 9.04 -0.44
C VAL A 126 -4.37 8.13 -0.50
N PHE A 127 -4.19 6.90 -0.98
CA PHE A 127 -5.17 5.82 -0.85
C PHE A 127 -4.61 4.76 0.09
N ASP A 128 -5.36 4.43 1.14
CA ASP A 128 -4.98 3.44 2.15
C ASP A 128 -6.28 2.81 2.69
N ASP A 129 -6.21 1.70 3.41
CA ASP A 129 -7.39 1.01 3.94
C ASP A 129 -7.36 0.96 5.48
N ARG A 130 -6.19 0.78 6.07
CA ARG A 130 -6.01 0.50 7.51
C ARG A 130 -6.18 1.74 8.38
N ASP A 131 -7.05 1.66 9.39
CA ASP A 131 -7.46 2.80 10.23
C ASP A 131 -6.28 3.56 10.84
N LYS A 132 -5.29 2.83 11.39
CA LYS A 132 -4.11 3.44 12.04
C LYS A 132 -3.27 4.25 11.06
N VAL A 133 -3.08 3.72 9.85
CA VAL A 133 -2.28 4.34 8.79
C VAL A 133 -3.04 5.53 8.19
N VAL A 134 -4.34 5.39 7.95
CA VAL A 134 -5.22 6.48 7.50
C VAL A 134 -5.21 7.65 8.50
N LYS A 135 -5.36 7.36 9.81
CA LYS A 135 -5.28 8.37 10.87
C LYS A 135 -3.92 9.07 10.87
N MET A 136 -2.85 8.32 10.69
CA MET A 136 -1.50 8.88 10.56
C MET A 136 -1.40 9.85 9.37
N TRP A 137 -1.83 9.46 8.16
CA TRP A 137 -1.79 10.34 6.99
C TRP A 137 -2.55 11.64 7.21
N ARG A 138 -3.78 11.53 7.76
CA ARG A 138 -4.61 12.70 8.08
C ARG A 138 -3.96 13.59 9.14
N SER A 139 -3.31 13.03 10.15
CA SER A 139 -2.58 13.79 11.18
C SER A 139 -1.40 14.59 10.61
N MET A 140 -0.84 14.16 9.48
CA MET A 140 0.24 14.86 8.76
C MET A 140 -0.30 15.94 7.79
N GLY A 141 -1.62 16.17 7.76
CA GLY A 141 -2.26 17.14 6.88
C GLY A 141 -2.48 16.66 5.45
N LEU A 142 -2.32 15.36 5.18
CA LEU A 142 -2.57 14.78 3.86
C LEU A 142 -4.04 14.38 3.69
N THR A 143 -4.57 14.58 2.48
CA THR A 143 -5.86 14.01 2.09
C THR A 143 -5.70 12.51 1.87
N CYS A 144 -6.40 11.72 2.67
CA CYS A 144 -6.37 10.26 2.58
C CYS A 144 -7.78 9.68 2.36
N PHE A 145 -7.94 9.02 1.21
CA PHE A 145 -9.12 8.26 0.84
C PHE A 145 -9.00 6.85 1.42
N GLN A 146 -9.90 6.53 2.36
CA GLN A 146 -9.98 5.21 2.95
C GLN A 146 -10.87 4.32 2.09
N VAL A 147 -10.33 3.28 1.46
CA VAL A 147 -11.03 2.54 0.40
C VAL A 147 -11.77 1.29 0.88
N ALA A 148 -11.51 0.84 2.11
CA ALA A 148 -12.18 -0.29 2.75
C ALA A 148 -12.20 -0.10 4.28
N GLU A 149 -13.00 -0.91 4.97
CA GLU A 149 -12.99 -0.97 6.43
C GLU A 149 -11.62 -1.46 6.94
N GLY A 150 -11.01 -0.70 7.85
CA GLY A 150 -9.61 -0.86 8.25
C GLY A 150 -9.37 -1.27 9.70
N ASN A 151 -10.34 -1.91 10.36
CA ASN A 151 -10.28 -2.18 11.81
C ASN A 151 -9.44 -3.44 12.14
N PHE A 152 -8.13 -3.39 11.87
CA PHE A 152 -7.16 -4.45 12.15
C PHE A 152 -5.73 -3.91 12.33
#